data_AF-A0A1E4TMQ7-F1
#
_entry.id   AF-A0A1E4TMQ7-F1
#
_cell.length_a   1.000
_cell.length_b   1.000
_cell.length_c   1.000
_cell.angle_alpha   90.00
_cell.angle_beta   90.00
_cell.angle_gamma   90.00
#
_symmetry.space_group_name_H-M   'P 1'
#
loop_
_entity.id
_entity.type
_entity.pdbx_description
1 polymer ?
#
loop_
_entity_poly.entity_id
_entity_poly.type
_entity_poly.pdbx_seq_one_letter_code
_entity_poly.pdbx_strand_id
1 'polypeptide(L)' 'MSDEQQIELKTVGFDARFPQQNQTKHCYQSYIDYHKCITVKGEDFAPCKVFWKTYNSLCPSAWIEQWDDQRSNGTFPGNL' A
#
# COMPACT_ATOMS: atom_id res chain seq x y z
N MET A 1 3.54 -8.84 -34.47
CA MET A 1 2.42 -7.90 -34.34
C MET A 1 2.26 -7.69 -32.86
N SER A 2 2.62 -6.51 -32.38
CA SER A 2 2.64 -6.12 -30.98
C SER A 2 1.30 -6.43 -30.34
N ASP A 3 1.30 -7.26 -29.29
CA ASP A 3 0.14 -7.45 -28.43
C ASP A 3 -0.25 -6.08 -27.85
N GLU A 4 -1.36 -5.51 -28.35
CA GLU A 4 -2.00 -4.36 -27.73
C GLU A 4 -2.55 -4.81 -26.38
N GLN A 5 -1.71 -4.76 -25.34
CA GLN A 5 -2.16 -4.94 -23.97
C GLN A 5 -3.17 -3.85 -23.66
N GLN A 6 -4.44 -4.22 -23.63
CA GLN A 6 -5.54 -3.33 -23.29
C GLN A 6 -5.31 -2.80 -21.88
N ILE A 7 -4.95 -1.52 -21.74
CA ILE A 7 -4.68 -0.89 -20.44
C ILE A 7 -6.03 -0.70 -19.73
N GLU A 8 -6.34 -1.59 -18.77
CA GLU A 8 -7.49 -1.41 -17.90
C GLU A 8 -7.20 -0.29 -16.88
N LEU A 9 -7.84 0.87 -17.07
CA LEU A 9 -7.72 2.01 -16.16
C LEU A 9 -8.47 1.73 -14.85
N LYS A 10 -7.80 1.11 -13.88
CA LYS A 10 -8.39 0.75 -12.59
C LYS A 10 -7.53 1.18 -11.40
N THR A 11 -8.10 2.02 -10.54
CA THR A 11 -7.51 2.45 -9.26
C THR A 11 -8.16 1.75 -8.06
N VAL A 12 -7.79 2.16 -6.86
CA VAL A 12 -8.37 1.71 -5.58
C VAL A 12 -9.84 2.11 -5.50
N GLY A 13 -10.68 1.20 -5.01
CA GLY A 13 -12.10 1.49 -4.76
C GLY A 13 -12.34 2.35 -3.51
N PHE A 14 -13.60 2.71 -3.29
CA PHE A 14 -14.02 3.37 -2.05
C PHE A 14 -13.92 2.42 -0.85
N ASP A 15 -13.32 2.89 0.25
CA ASP A 15 -13.28 2.17 1.53
C ASP A 15 -14.17 2.87 2.56
N ALA A 16 -15.22 2.18 3.01
CA ALA A 16 -16.18 2.69 3.98
C ALA A 16 -15.58 2.98 5.36
N ARG A 17 -14.38 2.44 5.68
CA ARG A 17 -13.62 2.77 6.90
C ARG A 17 -13.08 4.20 6.87
N PHE A 18 -12.87 4.75 5.68
CA PHE A 18 -12.32 6.09 5.44
C PHE A 18 -13.24 6.93 4.54
N PRO A 19 -14.47 7.26 4.99
CA PRO A 19 -15.47 7.91 4.15
C PRO A 19 -15.24 9.41 3.95
N GLN A 20 -14.33 10.01 4.73
CA GLN A 20 -14.09 11.45 4.75
C GLN A 20 -13.03 11.87 3.73
N GLN A 21 -12.98 13.18 3.44
CA GLN A 21 -12.00 13.73 2.49
C GLN A 21 -10.54 13.50 2.92
N ASN A 22 -10.26 13.40 4.22
CA ASN A 22 -8.92 13.10 4.71
C ASN A 22 -8.59 11.61 4.56
N GLN A 23 -7.80 11.28 3.54
CA GLN A 23 -7.35 9.92 3.21
C GLN A 23 -5.97 9.55 3.79
N THR A 24 -5.36 10.40 4.62
CA THR A 24 -4.03 10.13 5.22
C THR A 24 -4.03 8.82 6.01
N LYS A 25 -5.08 8.55 6.78
CA LYS A 25 -5.20 7.28 7.54
C LYS A 25 -5.38 6.06 6.62
N HIS A 26 -6.05 6.23 5.48
CA HIS A 26 -6.24 5.14 4.52
C HIS A 26 -4.90 4.71 3.90
N CYS A 27 -4.10 5.70 3.48
CA CYS A 27 -2.74 5.48 3.01
C CYS A 27 -1.87 4.78 4.07
N TYR A 28 -1.78 5.37 5.28
CA TYR A 28 -0.93 4.85 6.35
C TYR A 28 -1.32 3.43 6.80
N GLN A 29 -2.62 3.17 6.97
CA GLN A 29 -3.09 1.84 7.35
C GLN A 29 -2.78 0.80 6.28
N SER A 30 -2.96 1.14 5.00
CA SER A 30 -2.67 0.20 3.89
C SER A 30 -1.20 -0.15 3.79
N TYR A 31 -0.30 0.80 4.09
CA TYR A 31 1.14 0.55 4.16
C TYR A 31 1.49 -0.43 5.29
N ILE A 32 0.95 -0.20 6.49
CA ILE A 32 1.14 -1.12 7.63
C ILE A 32 0.57 -2.50 7.34
N ASP A 33 -0.65 -2.57 6.79
CA ASP A 33 -1.33 -3.83 6.51
C ASP A 33 -0.54 -4.67 5.49
N TYR A 34 0.06 -4.04 4.48
CA TYR A 34 0.94 -4.72 3.54
C TYR A 34 2.14 -5.35 4.26
N HIS A 35 2.85 -4.57 5.07
CA HIS A 35 4.06 -5.04 5.75
C HIS A 35 3.76 -6.09 6.83
N LYS A 36 2.64 -5.98 7.54
CA LYS A 36 2.16 -7.06 8.43
C LYS A 36 1.84 -8.33 7.67
N CYS A 37 1.18 -8.19 6.53
CA CYS A 37 0.75 -9.32 5.72
C CYS A 37 1.95 -10.12 5.20
N ILE A 38 2.98 -9.45 4.68
CA ILE A 38 4.21 -10.13 4.22
C ILE A 38 5.00 -10.76 5.36
N THR A 39 5.03 -10.14 6.55
CA THR A 39 5.72 -10.70 7.73
C THR A 39 5.06 -12.00 8.21
N VAL A 40 3.73 -12.07 8.18
CA VAL A 40 2.97 -13.23 8.67
C VAL A 40 2.78 -14.33 7.62
N LYS A 41 2.57 -13.95 6.35
CA LYS A 41 2.16 -14.87 5.29
C LYS A 41 3.22 -15.08 4.20
N GLY A 42 4.24 -14.24 4.13
CA GLY A 42 5.22 -14.23 3.04
C GLY A 42 4.78 -13.38 1.85
N GLU A 43 5.74 -13.04 0.98
CA GLU A 43 5.55 -12.15 -0.17
C GLU A 43 4.64 -12.73 -1.27
N ASP A 44 4.55 -14.06 -1.35
CA ASP A 44 3.77 -14.77 -2.37
C ASP A 44 2.25 -14.79 -2.09
N PHE A 45 1.81 -14.29 -0.93
CA PHE A 45 0.40 -14.32 -0.57
C PHE A 45 -0.38 -13.27 -1.38
N ALA A 46 -1.13 -13.75 -2.38
CA ALA A 46 -1.86 -12.91 -3.33
C ALA A 46 -2.75 -11.82 -2.68
N PRO A 47 -3.43 -12.05 -1.53
CA PRO A 47 -4.19 -11.00 -0.86
C PRO A 47 -3.35 -9.82 -0.35
N CYS A 48 -2.06 -10.01 -0.01
CA CYS A 48 -1.20 -8.89 0.39
C CYS A 48 -1.02 -7.88 -0.76
N LYS A 49 -1.10 -8.32 -2.02
CA LYS A 49 -0.95 -7.45 -3.20
C LYS A 49 -2.06 -6.40 -3.30
N VAL A 50 -3.21 -6.61 -2.67
CA VAL A 50 -4.28 -5.61 -2.60
C VAL A 50 -3.83 -4.41 -1.78
N PHE A 51 -3.21 -4.63 -0.62
CA PHE A 51 -2.64 -3.56 0.21
C PHE A 51 -1.49 -2.86 -0.51
N TRP A 52 -0.65 -3.63 -1.22
CA TRP A 52 0.41 -3.07 -2.06
C TRP A 52 -0.12 -2.10 -3.10
N LYS A 53 -1.11 -2.51 -3.90
CA LYS A 53 -1.76 -1.64 -4.88
C LYS A 53 -2.37 -0.40 -4.21
N THR A 54 -2.95 -0.58 -3.02
CA THR A 54 -3.67 0.47 -2.31
C THR A 54 -2.73 1.59 -1.84
N TYR A 55 -1.67 1.27 -1.10
CA TYR A 55 -0.76 2.30 -0.61
C TYR A 55 0.04 2.95 -1.76
N ASN A 56 0.44 2.20 -2.79
CA ASN A 56 1.11 2.78 -3.97
C ASN A 56 0.23 3.77 -4.75
N SER A 57 -1.09 3.60 -4.72
CA SER A 57 -2.01 4.50 -5.43
C SER A 57 -2.41 5.73 -4.60
N LEU A 58 -2.43 5.61 -3.27
CA LEU A 58 -2.93 6.66 -2.37
C LEU A 58 -1.83 7.49 -1.71
N CYS A 59 -0.69 6.87 -1.39
CA CYS A 59 0.37 7.53 -0.64
C CYS A 59 1.28 8.33 -1.59
N PRO A 60 1.70 9.55 -1.19
CA PRO A 60 2.80 10.24 -1.85
C PRO A 60 4.08 9.38 -1.83
N SER A 61 4.81 9.32 -2.94
CA SER A 61 6.06 8.54 -3.04
C SER A 61 7.07 8.94 -1.96
N ALA A 62 7.20 10.24 -1.70
CA ALA A 62 8.08 10.77 -0.65
C ALA A 62 7.76 10.24 0.75
N TRP A 63 6.50 9.91 1.05
CA TRP A 63 6.13 9.32 2.34
C TRP A 63 6.53 7.85 2.40
N ILE A 64 6.30 7.11 1.31
CA ILE A 64 6.69 5.70 1.21
C ILE A 64 8.21 5.56 1.38
N GLU A 65 8.99 6.36 0.65
CA GLU A 65 10.46 6.36 0.74
C GLU A 65 10.94 6.64 2.18
N GLN A 66 10.38 7.67 2.83
CA GLN A 66 10.73 7.99 4.22
C GLN A 66 10.36 6.87 5.19
N TRP A 67 9.21 6.22 5.02
CA TRP A 67 8.82 5.09 5.86
C TRP A 67 9.67 3.86 5.59
N ASP A 68 10.07 3.62 4.34
CA ASP A 68 10.98 2.53 3.97
C ASP A 68 12.36 2.73 4.60
N ASP A 69 12.89 3.96 4.59
CA ASP A 69 14.12 4.34 5.29
C ASP A 69 13.99 4.18 6.80
N GLN A 70 12.87 4.57 7.40
CA GLN A 70 12.63 4.36 8.83
C GLN A 70 12.55 2.87 9.18
N ARG A 71 11.95 2.04 8.32
CA ARG A 71 11.89 0.59 8.53
C ARG A 71 13.26 -0.06 8.41
N SER A 72 14.06 0.31 7.42
CA SER A 72 15.42 -0.23 7.24
C SER A 72 16.35 0.16 8.41
N ASN A 73 16.16 1.35 8.98
CA ASN A 73 16.88 1.81 10.17
C ASN A 73 16.29 1.32 11.50
N GLY A 74 15.15 0.61 11.49
CA GLY A 74 14.48 0.16 12.71
C GLY A 74 13.87 1.27 13.57
N THR A 75 13.65 2.46 13.01
CA THR A 75 13.10 3.64 13.70
C THR A 75 11.64 3.93 13.35
N PHE A 76 11.00 3.05 12.56
CA PHE A 76 9.60 3.21 12.18
C PHE A 76 8.67 3.13 13.41
N PRO A 77 7.80 4.13 13.65
CA PRO A 77 6.99 4.20 14.87
C PRO A 77 5.76 3.29 14.85
N GLY A 78 5.39 2.74 13.68
CA GLY A 78 4.24 1.86 13.55
C GLY A 78 4.57 0.42 13.94
N ASN A 79 3.59 -0.28 14.51
CA ASN A 79 3.70 -1.71 14.79
C ASN A 79 3.52 -2.49 13.48
N LEU A 80 4.53 -3.28 13.09
CA LEU A 80 4.64 -4.07 11.85
C LEU A 80 4.71 -5.57 12.14
#